data_AF-A0A0A9WG07-F1
#
_entry.id   AF-A0A0A9WG07-F1
#
_cell.length_a   1.000
_cell.length_b   1.000
_cell.length_c   1.000
_cell.angle_alpha   90.00
_cell.angle_beta   90.00
_cell.angle_gamma   90.00
#
_symmetry.space_group_name_H-M   'P 1'
#
loop_
_entity.id
_entity.type
_entity.pdbx_description
1 polymer ?
#
loop_
_entity_poly.entity_id
_entity_poly.type
_entity_poly.pdbx_seq_one_letter_code
_entity_poly.pdbx_strand_id
1 'polypeptide(L)'
;MAAKKVALLLGKCVPSVKPSSSKICITKMELDVNLLMYFKNNTHVYAHDPDKKCKSGDVVLIEELPQKLSKEVTHRVVEIVYPMGDVIDPLTQKKVVMSEFRDDIVEKNKLYGENKNAFDYEKAPPRGRFEGKRDFTDKETYKKFHEIPGVPQPYGI
;
A
#
# COMPACT_ATOMS: atom_id res chain seq x y z
N MET A 1 21.42 -26.81 12.65
CA MET A 1 20.72 -26.13 11.53
C MET A 1 20.99 -24.65 11.65
N ALA A 2 21.64 -24.02 10.67
CA ALA A 2 21.82 -22.57 10.69
C ALA A 2 20.46 -21.90 10.52
N ALA A 3 20.06 -21.07 11.48
CA ALA A 3 18.84 -20.27 11.36
C ALA A 3 18.96 -19.39 10.12
N LYS A 4 18.13 -19.66 9.11
CA LYS A 4 18.02 -18.83 7.91
C LYS A 4 17.64 -17.43 8.41
N LYS A 5 18.47 -16.41 8.15
CA LYS A 5 18.18 -15.03 8.57
C LYS A 5 16.78 -14.66 8.08
N VAL A 6 15.89 -14.34 9.00
CA VAL A 6 14.55 -13.84 8.69
C VAL A 6 14.73 -12.49 8.01
N ALA A 7 14.51 -12.45 6.69
CA ALA A 7 14.54 -11.21 5.93
C ALA A 7 13.17 -10.54 6.05
N LEU A 8 13.06 -9.58 6.98
CA LEU A 8 11.94 -8.66 7.03
C LEU A 8 12.12 -7.60 5.95
N LEU A 9 11.09 -7.38 5.14
CA LEU A 9 11.09 -6.40 4.06
C LEU A 9 9.84 -5.54 4.18
N LEU A 10 10.00 -4.26 3.88
CA LEU A 10 8.90 -3.30 3.85
C LEU A 10 8.61 -2.97 2.39
N GLY A 11 7.33 -2.96 2.03
CA GLY A 11 6.92 -2.71 0.67
C GLY A 11 5.53 -2.12 0.58
N LYS A 12 5.15 -1.73 -0.64
CA LYS A 12 3.83 -1.20 -0.94
C LYS A 12 2.98 -2.26 -1.62
N CYS A 13 1.76 -2.46 -1.14
CA CYS A 13 0.79 -3.34 -1.78
C CYS A 13 0.38 -2.76 -3.15
N VAL A 14 0.50 -3.59 -4.17
CA VAL A 14 0.12 -3.32 -5.55
C VAL A 14 -1.07 -4.21 -5.89
N PRO A 15 -2.00 -3.77 -6.74
CA PRO A 15 -3.10 -4.60 -7.21
C PRO A 15 -2.63 -5.99 -7.67
N SER A 16 -3.33 -7.02 -7.21
CA SER A 16 -3.08 -8.41 -7.56
C SER A 16 -4.35 -9.08 -8.08
N VAL A 17 -4.18 -9.90 -9.12
CA VAL A 17 -5.26 -10.73 -9.69
C VAL A 17 -5.49 -11.99 -8.83
N LYS A 18 -4.49 -12.39 -8.03
CA LYS A 18 -4.53 -13.63 -7.27
C LYS A 18 -5.32 -13.45 -5.95
N PRO A 19 -6.28 -14.35 -5.64
CA PRO A 19 -7.17 -14.16 -4.49
C PRO A 19 -6.48 -14.34 -3.13
N SER A 20 -5.57 -15.33 -3.00
CA SER A 20 -4.93 -15.70 -1.73
C SER A 20 -3.52 -15.12 -1.54
N SER A 21 -3.13 -14.18 -2.40
CA SER A 21 -1.80 -13.56 -2.35
C SER A 21 -1.83 -12.10 -2.78
N SER A 22 -1.18 -11.27 -1.98
CA SER A 22 -1.01 -9.85 -2.24
C SER A 22 0.32 -9.60 -2.94
N LYS A 23 0.31 -8.79 -4.01
CA LYS A 23 1.52 -8.42 -4.75
C LYS A 23 2.14 -7.20 -4.07
N ILE A 24 3.41 -7.27 -3.73
CA ILE A 24 4.09 -6.22 -2.97
C ILE A 24 5.27 -5.72 -3.76
N CYS A 25 5.35 -4.41 -3.92
CA CYS A 25 6.46 -3.70 -4.54
C CYS A 25 7.44 -3.28 -3.44
N ILE A 26 8.63 -3.85 -3.48
CA ILE A 26 9.76 -3.49 -2.62
C ILE A 26 10.65 -2.55 -3.42
N THR A 27 10.87 -1.35 -2.90
CA THR A 27 11.82 -0.40 -3.46
C THR A 27 13.14 -0.53 -2.73
N LYS A 28 14.19 -0.91 -3.46
CA LYS A 28 15.58 -0.92 -2.97
C LYS A 28 16.35 0.21 -3.64
N MET A 29 17.36 0.72 -2.95
CA MET A 29 18.28 1.71 -3.52
C MET A 29 19.51 0.96 -4.02
N GLU A 30 19.73 0.97 -5.34
CA GLU A 30 20.88 0.34 -5.98
C GLU A 30 21.87 1.40 -6.42
N LEU A 31 23.15 1.17 -6.13
CA LEU A 31 24.23 2.08 -6.51
C LEU A 31 24.61 1.85 -7.96
N ASP A 32 24.52 2.89 -8.78
CA ASP A 32 25.17 2.91 -10.08
C ASP A 32 26.65 3.26 -9.88
N VAL A 33 27.54 2.34 -10.24
CA VAL A 33 28.99 2.48 -10.03
C VAL A 33 29.60 3.54 -10.96
N ASN A 34 29.00 3.79 -12.12
CA ASN A 34 29.52 4.76 -13.08
C ASN A 34 29.19 6.19 -12.66
N LEU A 35 27.99 6.40 -12.08
CA LEU A 35 27.52 7.71 -11.63
C LEU A 35 27.75 7.95 -10.13
N LEU A 36 28.10 6.91 -9.38
CA LEU A 36 28.21 6.91 -7.91
C LEU A 36 26.94 7.46 -7.23
N MET A 37 25.77 7.14 -7.79
CA MET A 37 24.47 7.61 -7.32
C MET A 37 23.50 6.44 -7.13
N TYR A 38 22.64 6.55 -6.11
CA TYR A 38 21.63 5.54 -5.83
C TYR A 38 20.34 5.79 -6.63
N PHE A 39 19.86 4.75 -7.29
CA PHE A 39 18.59 4.74 -8.00
C PHE A 39 17.60 3.77 -7.36
N LYS A 40 16.31 4.08 -7.51
CA LYS A 40 15.23 3.23 -7.02
C LYS A 40 15.07 2.04 -7.97
N ASN A 41 15.34 0.83 -7.47
CA ASN A 41 14.96 -0.42 -8.14
C ASN A 41 13.73 -1.03 -7.46
N ASN A 42 12.68 -1.26 -8.24
CA ASN A 42 11.42 -1.82 -7.75
C ASN A 42 11.36 -3.31 -8.07
N THR A 43 11.28 -4.14 -7.02
CA THR A 43 11.13 -5.59 -7.14
C THR A 43 9.76 -6.01 -6.64
N HIS A 44 9.12 -6.93 -7.36
CA HIS A 44 7.79 -7.43 -7.00
C HIS A 44 7.86 -8.83 -6.43
N VAL A 45 7.18 -9.03 -5.31
CA VAL A 45 7.07 -10.34 -4.66
C VAL A 45 5.62 -10.61 -4.26
N TYR A 46 5.24 -11.89 -4.24
CA TYR A 46 3.94 -12.31 -3.74
C TYR A 46 4.06 -12.78 -2.30
N ALA A 47 3.26 -12.15 -1.44
CA ALA A 47 3.10 -12.56 -0.06
C ALA A 47 1.78 -13.31 0.12
N HIS A 48 1.81 -14.32 0.98
CA HIS A 48 0.64 -15.06 1.39
C HIS A 48 -0.27 -14.17 2.25
N ASP A 49 -1.52 -14.01 1.82
CA ASP A 49 -2.55 -13.22 2.48
C ASP A 49 -3.92 -13.88 2.16
N PRO A 50 -4.34 -14.90 2.94
CA PRO A 50 -5.54 -15.68 2.64
C PRO A 50 -6.82 -14.86 2.81
N ASP A 51 -6.83 -13.90 3.75
CA ASP A 51 -7.98 -13.05 4.06
C ASP A 51 -8.02 -11.78 3.19
N LYS A 52 -7.01 -11.58 2.32
CA LYS A 52 -6.81 -10.37 1.51
C LYS A 52 -6.95 -9.08 2.33
N LYS A 53 -6.35 -9.07 3.52
CA LYS A 53 -6.37 -7.92 4.43
C LYS A 53 -5.64 -6.73 3.85
N CYS A 54 -4.60 -6.98 3.04
CA CYS A 54 -3.86 -5.92 2.38
C CYS A 54 -4.68 -5.35 1.22
N LYS A 55 -4.90 -4.04 1.24
CA LYS A 55 -5.53 -3.35 0.12
C LYS A 55 -4.47 -2.59 -0.68
N SER A 56 -4.85 -2.19 -1.88
CA SER A 56 -3.97 -1.50 -2.83
C SER A 56 -3.49 -0.17 -2.24
N GLY A 57 -2.18 0.03 -2.25
CA GLY A 57 -1.56 1.27 -1.79
C GLY A 57 -1.06 1.26 -0.34
N ASP A 58 -1.33 0.21 0.42
CA ASP A 58 -0.87 0.06 1.81
C ASP A 58 0.63 -0.16 1.90
N VAL A 59 1.22 0.31 2.99
CA VAL A 59 2.59 -0.05 3.36
C VAL A 59 2.53 -1.25 4.31
N VAL A 60 3.17 -2.34 3.91
CA VAL A 60 3.08 -3.64 4.57
C VAL A 60 4.47 -4.17 4.91
N LEU A 61 4.55 -4.82 6.08
CA LEU A 61 5.73 -5.56 6.49
C LEU A 61 5.54 -7.03 6.09
N ILE A 62 6.55 -7.57 5.43
CA ILE A 62 6.58 -8.97 5.00
C ILE A 62 7.80 -9.69 5.49
N GLU A 63 7.61 -10.99 5.67
CA GLU A 63 8.61 -11.92 6.15
C GLU A 63 8.83 -13.01 5.09
N GLU A 64 10.09 -13.35 4.81
CA GLU A 64 10.40 -14.49 3.95
C GLU A 64 10.00 -15.81 4.65
N LEU A 65 9.25 -16.66 3.95
CA LEU A 65 8.87 -17.96 4.50
C LEU A 65 10.06 -18.93 4.51
N PRO A 66 10.18 -19.80 5.53
CA PRO A 66 11.24 -20.80 5.58
C PRO A 66 11.11 -21.82 4.43
N GLN A 67 9.87 -22.13 4.04
CA GLN A 67 9.54 -22.95 2.87
C GLN A 67 8.56 -22.19 1.97
N LYS A 68 8.85 -22.16 0.67
CA LYS A 68 7.96 -21.52 -0.31
C LYS A 68 6.66 -22.31 -0.42
N LEU A 69 5.52 -21.65 -0.21
CA LEU A 69 4.20 -22.28 -0.33
C LEU A 69 3.89 -22.69 -1.78
N SER A 70 4.28 -21.84 -2.73
CA SER A 70 4.17 -22.12 -4.16
C SER A 70 5.38 -21.55 -4.90
N LYS A 71 5.49 -21.78 -6.22
CA LYS A 71 6.59 -21.24 -7.04
C LYS A 71 6.71 -19.71 -6.93
N GLU A 72 5.57 -19.02 -6.80
CA GLU A 72 5.51 -17.55 -6.78
C GLU A 72 5.36 -16.96 -5.38
N VAL A 73 4.65 -17.65 -4.48
CA VAL A 73 4.41 -17.18 -3.10
C VAL A 73 5.60 -17.54 -2.22
N THR A 74 6.38 -16.52 -1.90
CA THR A 74 7.68 -16.64 -1.21
C THR A 74 7.68 -16.01 0.17
N HIS A 75 6.82 -15.02 0.40
CA HIS A 75 6.75 -14.26 1.63
C HIS A 75 5.39 -14.44 2.30
N ARG A 76 5.26 -13.98 3.55
CA ARG A 76 4.01 -13.86 4.30
C ARG A 76 3.84 -12.42 4.77
N VAL A 77 2.60 -11.93 4.77
CA VAL A 77 2.27 -10.65 5.39
C VAL A 77 2.30 -10.79 6.90
N VAL A 78 3.09 -9.96 7.58
CA VAL A 78 3.16 -9.91 9.04
C VAL A 78 2.14 -8.90 9.55
N GLU A 79 2.23 -7.66 9.05
CA GLU A 79 1.39 -6.55 9.50
C GLU A 79 1.25 -5.49 8.41
N ILE A 80 0.16 -4.73 8.52
CA ILE A 80 -0.08 -3.53 7.72
C ILE A 80 0.41 -2.35 8.56
N VAL A 81 1.55 -1.77 8.19
CA VAL A 81 2.20 -0.69 8.95
C VAL A 81 1.47 0.62 8.73
N TYR A 82 1.18 0.97 7.47
CA TYR A 82 0.45 2.19 7.14
C TYR A 82 -0.66 1.89 6.14
N PRO A 83 -1.94 1.90 6.57
CA PRO A 83 -3.06 1.78 5.66
C PRO A 83 -3.22 3.07 4.86
N MET A 84 -3.60 2.94 3.59
CA MET A 84 -3.78 4.09 2.72
C MET A 84 -4.95 4.97 3.19
N GLY A 85 -4.67 6.24 3.47
CA GLY A 85 -5.67 7.24 3.83
C GLY A 85 -5.88 7.42 5.34
N ASP A 86 -5.69 6.37 6.14
CA ASP A 86 -5.85 6.40 7.61
C ASP A 86 -4.51 6.14 8.32
N VAL A 87 -3.50 6.94 8.00
CA VAL A 87 -2.18 6.84 8.63
C VAL A 87 -2.26 7.30 10.08
N ILE A 88 -1.72 6.47 10.97
CA ILE A 88 -1.55 6.77 12.39
C ILE A 88 -0.05 7.05 12.61
N ASP A 89 0.25 8.17 13.26
CA ASP A 89 1.62 8.49 13.65
C ASP A 89 2.09 7.49 14.73
N PRO A 90 3.20 6.75 14.50
CA PRO A 90 3.68 5.76 15.47
C PRO A 90 4.10 6.39 16.82
N LEU A 91 4.48 7.66 16.85
CA LEU A 91 4.93 8.33 18.09
C LEU A 91 3.76 8.78 18.96
N THR A 92 2.80 9.51 18.36
CA THR A 92 1.67 10.09 19.12
C THR A 92 0.40 9.25 19.10
N GLN A 93 0.33 8.22 18.25
CA GLN A 93 -0.87 7.41 17.99
C GLN A 93 -2.08 8.21 17.49
N LYS A 94 -1.85 9.44 17.00
CA LYS A 94 -2.88 10.29 16.40
C LYS A 94 -2.97 10.05 14.90
N LYS A 95 -4.16 10.25 14.34
CA LYS A 95 -4.35 10.20 12.89
C LYS A 95 -3.77 11.45 12.24
N VAL A 96 -3.00 11.26 11.17
CA VAL A 96 -2.30 12.33 10.46
C VAL A 96 -2.77 12.39 9.02
N VAL A 97 -2.80 13.61 8.49
CA VAL A 97 -2.98 13.88 7.07
C VAL A 97 -1.78 14.68 6.61
N MET A 98 -0.93 14.05 5.79
CA MET A 98 0.32 14.65 5.33
C MET A 98 1.23 15.05 6.51
N SER A 99 1.28 16.34 6.83
CA SER A 99 2.12 16.90 7.89
C SER A 99 1.33 17.42 9.10
N GLU A 100 0.00 17.31 9.09
CA GLU A 100 -0.87 17.87 10.14
C GLU A 100 -1.70 16.77 10.81
N PHE A 101 -1.91 16.90 12.13
CA PHE A 101 -2.83 16.03 12.85
C PHE A 101 -4.28 16.35 12.46
N ARG A 102 -5.13 15.31 12.41
CA ARG A 102 -6.56 15.51 12.10
C ARG A 102 -7.25 16.41 13.12
N ASP A 103 -6.90 16.26 14.40
CA ASP A 103 -7.46 17.07 15.49
C ASP A 103 -7.20 18.56 15.25
N ASP A 104 -5.95 18.92 14.93
CA ASP A 104 -5.54 20.30 14.68
C ASP A 104 -6.27 20.90 13.46
N ILE A 105 -6.51 20.11 12.42
CA ILE A 105 -7.28 20.54 11.24
C ILE A 105 -8.72 20.86 11.66
N VAL A 106 -9.33 20.03 12.50
CA VAL A 106 -10.69 20.24 13.01
C VAL A 106 -10.75 21.50 13.89
N GLU A 107 -9.76 21.71 14.77
CA GLU A 107 -9.68 22.90 15.61
C GLU A 107 -9.48 24.19 14.79
N LYS A 108 -8.59 24.16 13.80
CA LYS A 108 -8.39 25.28 12.86
C LYS A 108 -9.68 25.58 12.09
N ASN A 109 -10.37 24.57 11.58
CA ASN A 109 -11.63 24.76 10.86
C ASN A 109 -12.72 25.38 11.76
N LYS A 110 -12.79 25.00 13.03
CA LYS A 110 -13.70 25.63 14.01
C LYS A 110 -13.34 27.09 14.26
N LEU A 111 -12.05 27.42 14.34
CA LEU A 111 -11.58 28.78 14.60
C LEU A 111 -11.79 29.73 13.40
N TYR A 112 -11.47 29.27 12.19
CA TYR A 112 -11.55 30.08 10.96
C TYR A 112 -12.92 30.02 10.27
N GLY A 113 -13.82 29.15 10.73
CA GLY A 113 -15.15 28.94 10.17
C GLY A 113 -15.24 27.67 9.32
N GLU A 114 -16.24 26.83 9.61
CA GLU A 114 -16.42 25.55 8.92
C GLU A 114 -16.95 25.77 7.50
N ASN A 115 -16.21 25.26 6.51
CA ASN A 115 -16.70 25.19 5.14
C ASN A 115 -17.60 23.95 4.99
N LYS A 116 -18.86 24.15 4.56
CA LYS A 116 -19.83 23.06 4.33
C LYS A 116 -19.35 22.01 3.33
N ASN A 117 -18.43 22.38 2.44
CA ASN A 117 -17.84 21.49 1.43
C ASN A 117 -16.51 20.86 1.87
N ALA A 118 -16.03 21.15 3.09
CA ALA A 118 -14.81 20.54 3.62
C ALA A 118 -15.01 19.04 3.86
N PHE A 119 -13.91 18.28 3.77
CA PHE A 119 -13.93 16.86 4.03
C PHE A 119 -14.03 16.59 5.53
N ASP A 120 -15.09 15.91 5.95
CA ASP A 120 -15.33 15.54 7.34
C ASP A 120 -14.74 14.16 7.63
N TYR A 121 -13.67 14.12 8.44
CA TYR A 121 -12.96 12.89 8.78
C TYR A 121 -13.71 11.98 9.75
N GLU A 122 -14.67 12.50 10.52
CA GLU A 122 -15.44 11.69 11.47
C GLU A 122 -16.55 10.91 10.77
N LYS A 123 -17.18 11.55 9.76
CA LYS A 123 -18.24 10.91 8.95
C LYS A 123 -17.69 10.06 7.80
N ALA A 124 -16.43 10.26 7.42
CA ALA A 124 -15.84 9.54 6.31
C ALA A 124 -15.70 8.03 6.62
N PRO A 125 -16.00 7.15 5.65
CA PRO A 125 -15.66 5.74 5.79
C PRO A 125 -14.13 5.54 5.90
N PRO A 126 -13.67 4.38 6.37
CA PRO A 126 -12.25 4.02 6.32
C PRO A 126 -11.66 4.26 4.92
N ARG A 127 -10.45 4.82 4.83
CA ARG A 127 -9.77 5.31 3.61
C ARG A 127 -10.43 6.51 2.91
N GLY A 128 -11.57 6.98 3.39
CA GLY A 128 -12.26 8.16 2.90
C GLY A 128 -12.46 8.13 1.39
N ARG A 129 -12.04 9.20 0.70
CA ARG A 129 -12.20 9.34 -0.75
C ARG A 129 -11.33 8.40 -1.61
N PHE A 130 -10.40 7.67 -1.01
CA PHE A 130 -9.45 6.83 -1.75
C PHE A 130 -10.04 5.48 -2.14
N GLU A 131 -11.02 4.99 -1.38
CA GLU A 131 -11.76 3.77 -1.69
C GLU A 131 -12.48 3.89 -3.04
N GLY A 132 -12.36 2.86 -3.88
CA GLY A 132 -12.92 2.80 -5.23
C GLY A 132 -12.18 3.64 -6.30
N LYS A 133 -11.33 4.61 -5.91
CA LYS A 133 -10.53 5.45 -6.83
C LYS A 133 -9.09 4.98 -6.94
N ARG A 134 -8.30 5.17 -5.89
CA ARG A 134 -6.88 4.74 -5.84
C ARG A 134 -6.76 3.34 -5.27
N ASP A 135 -7.65 2.99 -4.36
CA ASP A 135 -7.85 1.63 -3.93
C ASP A 135 -8.94 1.00 -4.80
N PHE A 136 -8.55 0.02 -5.61
CA PHE A 136 -9.47 -0.75 -6.46
C PHE A 136 -9.30 -2.24 -6.23
N THR A 137 -9.00 -2.61 -4.98
CA THR A 137 -8.84 -4.00 -4.52
C THR A 137 -10.11 -4.83 -4.71
N ASP A 138 -11.27 -4.17 -4.64
CA ASP A 138 -12.60 -4.76 -4.82
C ASP A 138 -12.93 -5.04 -6.29
N LYS A 139 -12.20 -4.43 -7.23
CA LYS A 139 -12.47 -4.52 -8.67
C LYS A 139 -11.63 -5.62 -9.29
N GLU A 140 -12.20 -6.32 -10.26
CA GLU A 140 -11.45 -7.30 -11.04
C GLU A 140 -10.42 -6.58 -11.90
N THR A 141 -9.15 -6.88 -11.62
CA THR A 141 -8.02 -6.38 -12.38
C THR A 141 -7.55 -7.44 -13.37
N TYR A 142 -7.09 -7.01 -14.54
CA TYR A 142 -6.62 -7.91 -15.60
C TYR A 142 -5.28 -7.44 -16.14
N LYS A 143 -4.50 -8.38 -16.68
CA LYS A 143 -3.25 -8.01 -17.38
C LYS A 143 -3.59 -7.33 -18.69
N LYS A 144 -3.13 -6.10 -18.87
CA LYS A 144 -3.32 -5.36 -20.11
C LYS A 144 -2.25 -5.77 -21.12
N PHE A 145 -2.66 -6.46 -22.19
CA PHE A 145 -1.75 -6.87 -23.27
C PHE A 145 -1.63 -5.81 -24.38
N HIS A 146 -2.74 -5.17 -24.75
CA HIS A 146 -2.79 -4.16 -25.81
C HIS A 146 -3.72 -3.00 -25.44
N GLU A 147 -3.35 -1.79 -25.84
CA GLU A 147 -4.25 -0.64 -25.80
C GLU A 147 -5.22 -0.74 -26.96
N ILE A 148 -6.51 -0.91 -26.66
CA ILE A 148 -7.55 -0.95 -27.70
C ILE A 148 -8.05 0.49 -27.88
N PRO A 149 -7.87 1.10 -29.06
CA PRO A 149 -8.35 2.45 -29.30
C PRO A 149 -9.85 2.55 -29.04
N GLY A 150 -10.26 3.54 -28.24
CA GLY A 150 -11.68 3.81 -27.93
C GLY A 150 -12.28 2.96 -26.81
N VAL A 151 -11.58 1.96 -26.27
CA VAL A 151 -12.07 1.17 -25.12
C VAL A 151 -11.34 1.62 -23.86
N PRO A 152 -12.03 2.24 -22.88
CA PRO A 152 -11.40 2.61 -21.62
C PRO A 152 -11.05 1.34 -20.84
N GLN A 153 -9.78 1.22 -20.45
CA GLN A 153 -9.24 0.08 -19.70
C GLN A 153 -8.78 0.51 -18.29
N PRO A 154 -9.71 0.92 -17.40
CA PRO A 154 -9.37 1.59 -16.13
C PRO A 154 -8.71 0.68 -15.08
N TYR A 155 -8.83 -0.64 -15.21
CA TYR A 155 -8.33 -1.63 -14.24
C TYR A 155 -7.29 -2.60 -14.82
N GLY A 156 -6.70 -2.23 -15.96
CA GLY A 156 -5.58 -2.97 -16.55
C GLY A 156 -4.30 -2.78 -15.72
N ILE A 157 -3.67 -3.90 -15.33
CA ILE A 157 -2.34 -3.97 -14.69
C ILE A 157 -1.28 -4.32 -15.73
#